data_AF-A0A812N7I6-F1
#
_entry.id   AF-A0A812N7I6-F1
#
_cell.length_a   1.000
_cell.length_b   1.000
_cell.length_c   1.000
_cell.angle_alpha   90.00
_cell.angle_beta   90.00
_cell.angle_gamma   90.00
#
_symmetry.space_group_name_H-M   'P 1'
#
loop_
_entity.id
_entity.type
_entity.pdbx_description
1 polymer ?
#
loop_
_entity_poly.entity_id
_entity_poly.type
_entity_poly.pdbx_seq_one_letter_code
_entity_poly.pdbx_strand_id
1 'polypeptide(L)'
;MAVMVDVLPGIVIVLNAIVLGISSDVAEDHVVWQVFNVFFLAFYTLEFIVKLAMFGWRWYFLGEDWAWNYFDLFCVALSWVEESTTWIVRAMSSASDEPLDLNAMVFIRMLRLTRLVRLVRTLRFEIFYELKMMVLGVVSGMRVLFWAMVLLIVIIYTTGVAAKNMIGQHEPEFRDVPSAMFSIFRCFTDGCDAYDGTPLTVYATTMAFSSSHLGTESKEQARISMPG
;
A
#
# COMPACT_ATOMS: atom_id res chain seq x y z
N MET A 1 1.00 36.92 13.66
CA MET A 1 1.03 36.69 12.20
C MET A 1 1.51 35.29 11.84
N ALA A 2 2.67 34.83 12.34
CA ALA A 2 3.17 33.47 12.10
C ALA A 2 2.15 32.35 12.41
N VAL A 3 1.58 32.36 13.63
CA VAL A 3 0.58 31.35 14.05
C VAL A 3 -0.64 31.27 13.12
N MET A 4 -1.09 32.40 12.56
CA MET A 4 -2.24 32.41 11.65
C MET A 4 -1.90 31.84 10.27
N VAL A 5 -0.65 32.03 9.82
CA VAL A 5 -0.11 31.44 8.58
C VAL A 5 0.07 29.93 8.71
N ASP A 6 0.24 29.42 9.92
CA ASP A 6 0.42 27.98 10.16
C ASP A 6 -0.90 27.23 10.40
N VAL A 7 -1.88 27.85 11.06
CA VAL A 7 -3.17 27.18 11.40
C VAL A 7 -4.16 27.21 10.24
N LEU A 8 -4.26 28.34 9.53
CA LEU A 8 -5.27 28.55 8.49
C LEU A 8 -5.17 27.51 7.34
N PRO A 9 -3.98 27.18 6.83
CA PRO A 9 -3.82 26.13 5.83
C PRO A 9 -4.29 24.75 6.29
N GLY A 10 -4.13 24.43 7.57
CA GLY A 10 -4.55 23.13 8.10
C GLY A 10 -6.06 22.96 8.04
N ILE A 11 -6.79 24.01 8.42
CA ILE A 11 -8.26 24.04 8.31
C ILE A 11 -8.67 23.89 6.84
N VAL A 12 -8.01 24.61 5.94
CA VAL A 12 -8.31 24.55 4.49
C VAL A 12 -8.04 23.16 3.92
N ILE A 13 -6.98 22.46 4.34
CA ILE A 13 -6.69 21.09 3.88
C ILE A 13 -7.74 20.11 4.36
N VAL A 14 -8.19 20.20 5.62
CA VAL A 14 -9.26 19.35 6.15
C VAL A 14 -10.56 19.60 5.39
N LEU A 15 -10.91 20.86 5.14
CA LEU A 15 -12.09 21.20 4.32
C LEU A 15 -11.97 20.66 2.89
N ASN A 16 -10.81 20.82 2.25
CA ASN A 16 -10.55 20.27 0.93
C ASN A 16 -10.64 18.73 0.92
N ALA A 17 -10.20 18.05 1.99
CA ALA A 17 -10.33 16.60 2.12
C ALA A 17 -11.80 16.14 2.18
N ILE A 18 -12.63 16.85 2.94
CA ILE A 18 -14.06 16.57 3.05
C ILE A 18 -14.74 16.81 1.70
N VAL A 19 -14.47 17.96 1.06
CA VAL A 19 -15.01 18.28 -0.27
C VAL A 19 -14.60 17.23 -1.30
N LEU A 20 -13.34 16.80 -1.26
CA LEU A 20 -12.82 15.76 -2.14
C LEU A 20 -13.52 14.41 -1.92
N GLY A 21 -13.74 14.01 -0.67
CA GLY A 21 -14.47 12.79 -0.32
C GLY A 21 -15.91 12.81 -0.84
N ILE A 22 -16.63 13.90 -0.60
CA ILE A 22 -18.01 14.06 -1.08
C ILE A 22 -18.06 14.10 -2.61
N SER A 23 -17.11 14.78 -3.25
CA SER A 23 -17.00 14.84 -4.72
C SER A 23 -16.77 13.46 -5.34
N SER A 24 -16.13 12.52 -4.63
CA SER A 24 -15.92 11.14 -5.09
C SER A 24 -17.22 10.33 -5.12
N ASP A 25 -18.15 10.62 -4.21
CA ASP A 25 -19.41 9.88 -4.09
C ASP A 25 -20.55 10.53 -4.90
N VAL A 26 -20.53 11.87 -5.04
CA VAL A 26 -21.58 12.65 -5.71
C VAL A 26 -21.04 13.28 -6.99
N ALA A 27 -21.33 12.61 -8.12
CA ALA A 27 -21.18 13.12 -9.49
C ALA A 27 -19.94 14.01 -9.72
N GLU A 28 -18.79 13.35 -9.95
CA GLU A 28 -17.45 13.96 -10.03
C GLU A 28 -17.34 15.16 -11.00
N ASP A 29 -18.15 15.21 -12.06
CA ASP A 29 -17.98 16.18 -13.15
C ASP A 29 -18.80 17.48 -13.00
N HIS A 30 -19.47 17.71 -11.86
CA HIS A 30 -20.16 18.97 -11.64
C HIS A 30 -19.20 20.18 -11.59
N VAL A 31 -19.61 21.29 -12.22
CA VAL A 31 -18.88 22.57 -12.25
C VAL A 31 -18.59 23.09 -10.84
N VAL A 32 -19.47 22.79 -9.87
CA VAL A 32 -19.33 23.18 -8.46
C VAL A 32 -18.01 22.64 -7.87
N TRP A 33 -17.68 21.37 -8.12
CA TRP A 33 -16.46 20.76 -7.59
C TRP A 33 -15.20 21.39 -8.18
N GLN A 34 -15.27 21.83 -9.43
CA GLN A 34 -14.16 22.49 -10.13
C GLN A 34 -13.89 23.87 -9.52
N VAL A 35 -14.95 24.62 -9.21
CA VAL A 35 -14.82 25.92 -8.53
C VAL A 35 -14.13 25.76 -7.17
N PHE A 36 -14.51 24.74 -6.39
CA PHE A 36 -13.84 24.43 -5.14
C PHE A 36 -12.37 24.04 -5.33
N ASN A 37 -12.06 23.19 -6.31
CA ASN A 37 -10.68 22.78 -6.60
C ASN A 37 -9.79 23.98 -6.97
N VAL A 38 -10.28 24.88 -7.83
CA VAL A 38 -9.57 26.12 -8.20
C VAL A 38 -9.42 27.04 -7.01
N PHE A 39 -10.44 27.18 -6.16
CA PHE A 39 -10.37 27.98 -4.94
C PHE A 39 -9.30 27.46 -3.98
N PHE A 40 -9.28 26.15 -3.71
CA PHE A 40 -8.26 25.54 -2.86
C PHE A 40 -6.85 25.66 -3.46
N LEU A 41 -6.71 25.48 -4.78
CA LEU A 41 -5.44 25.69 -5.48
C LEU A 41 -4.94 27.13 -5.35
N ALA A 42 -5.81 28.12 -5.54
CA ALA A 42 -5.51 29.54 -5.38
C ALA A 42 -5.08 29.87 -3.95
N PHE A 43 -5.75 29.27 -2.96
CA PHE A 43 -5.38 29.43 -1.56
C PHE A 43 -3.97 28.88 -1.27
N TYR A 44 -3.65 27.66 -1.70
CA TYR A 44 -2.32 27.06 -1.46
C TYR A 44 -1.20 27.77 -2.21
N THR A 45 -1.47 28.28 -3.42
CA THR A 45 -0.50 29.10 -4.14
C THR A 45 -0.23 30.42 -3.42
N LEU A 46 -1.27 31.08 -2.93
CA LEU A 46 -1.12 32.32 -2.17
C LEU A 46 -0.35 32.07 -0.87
N GLU A 47 -0.67 31.01 -0.14
CA GLU A 47 0.07 30.59 1.06
C GLU A 47 1.57 30.41 0.75
N PHE A 48 1.89 29.68 -0.32
CA PHE A 48 3.27 29.46 -0.75
C PHE A 48 3.99 30.79 -1.08
N ILE A 49 3.33 31.68 -1.83
CA ILE A 49 3.90 33.00 -2.19
C ILE A 49 4.15 33.85 -0.94
N VAL A 50 3.20 33.89 0.00
CA VAL A 50 3.34 34.63 1.25
C VAL A 50 4.50 34.07 2.09
N LYS A 51 4.63 32.75 2.19
CA LYS A 51 5.76 32.11 2.88
C LYS A 51 7.09 32.43 2.22
N LEU A 52 7.16 32.36 0.88
CA LEU A 52 8.36 32.69 0.13
C LEU A 52 8.77 34.17 0.33
N ALA A 53 7.79 35.08 0.37
CA ALA A 53 8.02 36.51 0.61
C ALA A 53 8.49 36.80 2.05
N MET A 54 7.96 36.07 3.04
CA MET A 54 8.30 36.26 4.46
C MET A 54 9.68 35.70 4.83
N PHE A 55 10.02 34.49 4.38
CA PHE A 55 11.29 33.84 4.72
C PHE A 55 12.43 34.21 3.76
N GLY A 56 12.11 34.64 2.54
CA GLY A 56 13.08 34.94 1.49
C GLY A 56 13.64 33.67 0.82
N TRP A 57 14.04 33.81 -0.45
CA TRP A 57 14.43 32.68 -1.31
C TRP A 57 15.56 31.81 -0.73
N ARG A 58 16.56 32.43 -0.09
CA ARG A 58 17.73 31.70 0.43
C ARG A 58 17.44 30.89 1.68
N TRP A 59 16.65 31.42 2.61
CA TRP A 59 16.33 30.72 3.85
C TRP A 59 15.21 29.68 3.67
N TYR A 60 14.31 29.90 2.70
CA TYR A 60 13.24 28.94 2.41
C TYR A 60 13.78 27.60 1.87
N PHE A 61 14.85 27.62 1.06
CA PHE A 61 15.44 26.42 0.45
C PHE A 61 16.63 25.81 1.19
N LEU A 62 17.32 26.56 2.08
CA LEU A 62 18.48 26.05 2.85
C LEU A 62 18.22 25.95 4.37
N GLY A 63 16.99 26.21 4.82
CA GLY A 63 16.62 26.11 6.24
C GLY A 63 16.52 24.66 6.75
N GLU A 64 16.29 24.52 8.05
CA GLU A 64 16.12 23.23 8.73
C GLU A 64 14.94 22.42 8.16
N ASP A 65 13.87 23.11 7.72
CA ASP A 65 12.66 22.53 7.12
C ASP A 65 12.66 22.47 5.58
N TRP A 66 13.84 22.54 4.95
CA TRP A 66 13.95 22.61 3.48
C TRP A 66 13.20 21.47 2.76
N ALA A 67 13.18 20.27 3.33
CA ALA A 67 12.51 19.10 2.75
C ALA A 67 10.98 19.29 2.70
N TRP A 68 10.39 19.85 3.75
CA TRP A 68 8.95 20.14 3.81
C TRP A 68 8.57 21.27 2.87
N ASN A 69 9.41 22.30 2.76
CA ASN A 69 9.22 23.41 1.84
C ASN A 69 9.30 22.95 0.36
N TYR A 70 10.22 22.04 0.04
CA TYR A 70 10.33 21.44 -1.29
C TYR A 70 9.13 20.52 -1.58
N PHE A 71 8.70 19.72 -0.61
CA PHE A 71 7.50 18.90 -0.73
C PHE A 71 6.25 19.76 -0.98
N ASP A 72 6.14 20.90 -0.28
CA ASP A 72 5.03 21.83 -0.46
C ASP A 72 5.01 22.43 -1.88
N LEU A 73 6.17 22.89 -2.36
CA LEU A 73 6.33 23.36 -3.75
C LEU A 73 5.97 22.27 -4.77
N PHE A 74 6.43 21.05 -4.55
CA PHE A 74 6.12 19.91 -5.40
C PHE A 74 4.60 19.64 -5.44
N CYS A 75 3.92 19.71 -4.30
CA CYS A 75 2.47 19.54 -4.23
C CYS A 75 1.72 20.67 -4.95
N VAL A 76 2.15 21.94 -4.82
CA VAL A 76 1.58 23.05 -5.59
C VAL A 76 1.76 22.81 -7.08
N ALA A 77 2.96 22.45 -7.51
CA ALA A 77 3.27 22.20 -8.92
C ALA A 77 2.42 21.07 -9.50
N LEU A 78 2.31 19.92 -8.80
CA LEU A 78 1.44 18.81 -9.21
C LEU A 78 -0.02 19.25 -9.35
N SER A 79 -0.51 20.08 -8.41
CA SER A 79 -1.90 20.57 -8.44
C SER A 79 -2.18 21.47 -9.65
N TRP A 80 -1.19 22.26 -10.09
CA TRP A 80 -1.28 23.03 -11.34
C TRP A 80 -1.25 22.15 -12.58
N VAL A 81 -0.42 21.10 -12.59
CA VAL A 81 -0.36 20.16 -13.72
C VAL A 81 -1.69 19.43 -13.88
N GLU A 82 -2.28 18.96 -12.78
CA GLU A 82 -3.59 18.30 -12.76
C GLU A 82 -4.69 19.23 -13.31
N GLU A 83 -4.76 20.46 -12.77
CA GLU A 83 -5.79 21.44 -13.18
C GLU A 83 -5.60 21.79 -14.67
N SER A 84 -4.40 22.20 -15.08
CA SER A 84 -4.13 22.58 -16.48
C SER A 84 -4.42 21.44 -17.47
N THR A 85 -4.08 20.21 -17.13
CA THR A 85 -4.40 19.04 -17.97
C THR A 85 -5.92 18.87 -18.12
N THR A 86 -6.69 19.05 -17.05
CA THR A 86 -8.15 18.96 -17.08
C THR A 86 -8.77 20.05 -17.95
N TRP A 87 -8.28 21.29 -17.86
CA TRP A 87 -8.73 22.39 -18.74
C TRP A 87 -8.39 22.13 -20.21
N ILE A 88 -7.17 21.68 -20.50
CA ILE A 88 -6.71 21.39 -21.87
C ILE A 88 -7.55 20.27 -22.49
N VAL A 89 -7.81 19.18 -21.75
CA VAL A 89 -8.62 18.06 -22.25
C VAL A 89 -10.04 18.50 -22.58
N ARG A 90 -10.65 19.34 -21.74
CA ARG A 90 -11.99 19.89 -22.01
C ARG A 90 -12.00 20.79 -23.24
N ALA A 91 -11.01 21.67 -23.37
CA ALA A 91 -10.87 22.52 -24.54
C ALA A 91 -10.71 21.69 -25.83
N MET A 92 -9.90 20.63 -25.81
CA MET A 92 -9.75 19.72 -26.95
C MET A 92 -11.04 18.94 -27.25
N SER A 93 -11.72 18.42 -26.24
CA SER A 93 -13.00 17.70 -26.43
C SER A 93 -14.11 18.57 -27.03
N SER A 94 -14.04 19.89 -26.85
CA SER A 94 -14.98 20.83 -27.49
C SER A 94 -14.61 21.21 -28.93
N ALA A 95 -13.38 20.92 -29.36
CA ALA A 95 -12.85 21.30 -30.66
C ALA A 95 -12.79 20.14 -31.68
N SER A 96 -12.78 18.89 -31.21
CA SER A 96 -12.71 17.68 -32.05
C SER A 96 -13.72 16.63 -31.61
N ASP A 97 -14.54 16.13 -32.55
CA ASP A 97 -15.45 14.99 -32.35
C ASP A 97 -14.74 13.62 -32.33
N GLU A 98 -13.41 13.60 -32.53
CA GLU A 98 -12.62 12.37 -32.48
C GLU A 98 -12.45 11.88 -31.04
N PRO A 99 -12.64 10.57 -30.77
CA PRO A 99 -12.51 10.02 -29.43
C PRO A 99 -11.07 10.12 -28.92
N LEU A 100 -10.91 10.60 -27.68
CA LEU A 100 -9.62 10.71 -26.99
C LEU A 100 -8.93 9.33 -26.88
N ASP A 101 -7.61 9.31 -27.07
CA ASP A 101 -6.79 8.11 -26.94
C ASP A 101 -6.94 7.45 -25.55
N LEU A 102 -7.01 6.12 -25.52
CA LEU A 102 -7.18 5.33 -24.28
C LEU A 102 -6.06 5.62 -23.27
N ASN A 103 -4.85 5.86 -23.77
CA ASN A 103 -3.70 6.23 -22.94
C ASN A 103 -3.91 7.58 -22.23
N ALA A 104 -4.52 8.55 -22.92
CA ALA A 104 -4.84 9.85 -22.34
C ALA A 104 -5.91 9.70 -21.25
N MET A 105 -6.92 8.84 -21.46
CA MET A 105 -7.95 8.57 -20.45
C MET A 105 -7.36 7.93 -19.18
N VAL A 106 -6.45 6.95 -19.33
CA VAL A 106 -5.74 6.34 -18.18
C VAL A 106 -4.86 7.38 -17.47
N PHE A 107 -4.17 8.23 -18.22
CA PHE A 107 -3.34 9.30 -17.65
C PHE A 107 -4.17 10.30 -16.83
N ILE A 108 -5.33 10.74 -17.33
CA ILE A 108 -6.25 11.61 -16.60
C ILE A 108 -6.73 10.94 -15.31
N ARG A 109 -7.05 9.64 -15.35
CA ARG A 109 -7.43 8.89 -14.13
C ARG A 109 -6.31 8.84 -13.09
N MET A 110 -5.06 8.67 -13.53
CA MET A 110 -3.90 8.71 -12.63
C MET A 110 -3.67 10.10 -12.04
N LEU A 111 -3.84 11.16 -12.83
CA LEU A 111 -3.74 12.53 -12.35
C LEU A 111 -4.78 12.82 -11.27
N ARG A 112 -6.00 12.28 -11.37
CA ARG A 112 -7.01 12.36 -10.31
C ARG A 112 -6.57 11.70 -8.99
N LEU A 113 -5.57 10.81 -8.96
CA LEU A 113 -5.06 10.26 -7.70
C LEU A 113 -4.09 11.24 -7.01
N THR A 114 -3.46 12.14 -7.77
CA THR A 114 -2.51 13.11 -7.23
C THR A 114 -3.15 14.11 -6.26
N ARG A 115 -4.47 14.34 -6.35
CA ARG A 115 -5.23 15.12 -5.35
C ARG A 115 -5.12 14.57 -3.92
N LEU A 116 -4.88 13.26 -3.75
CA LEU A 116 -4.61 12.63 -2.44
C LEU A 116 -3.27 13.07 -1.83
N VAL A 117 -2.29 13.42 -2.67
CA VAL A 117 -1.00 13.95 -2.20
C VAL A 117 -1.18 15.26 -1.44
N ARG A 118 -2.24 16.03 -1.75
CA ARG A 118 -2.60 17.25 -1.00
C ARG A 118 -2.95 16.95 0.46
N LEU A 119 -3.51 15.77 0.75
CA LEU A 119 -3.80 15.32 2.12
C LEU A 119 -2.53 15.06 2.91
N VAL A 120 -1.48 14.56 2.26
CA VAL A 120 -0.18 14.31 2.87
C VAL A 120 0.45 15.61 3.38
N ARG A 121 0.13 16.77 2.80
CA ARG A 121 0.56 18.09 3.32
C ARG A 121 0.09 18.32 4.75
N THR A 122 -1.01 17.71 5.18
CA THR A 122 -1.50 17.75 6.57
C THR A 122 -0.46 17.22 7.55
N LEU A 123 0.35 16.24 7.13
CA LEU A 123 1.39 15.70 8.00
C LEU A 123 2.42 16.76 8.38
N ARG A 124 2.62 17.82 7.58
CA ARG A 124 3.61 18.86 7.91
C ARG A 124 3.30 19.59 9.21
N PHE A 125 2.04 19.69 9.64
CA PHE A 125 1.69 20.45 10.83
C PHE A 125 2.26 19.82 12.11
N GLU A 126 2.63 20.67 13.06
CA GLU A 126 3.13 20.29 14.38
C GLU A 126 2.12 19.45 15.19
N ILE A 127 0.83 19.60 14.92
CA ILE A 127 -0.21 18.79 15.58
C ILE A 127 -0.10 17.29 15.26
N PHE A 128 0.55 16.92 14.15
CA PHE A 128 0.83 15.53 13.77
C PHE A 128 2.24 15.08 14.17
N TYR A 129 2.95 15.83 15.02
CA TYR A 129 4.30 15.48 15.46
C TYR A 129 4.37 14.08 16.09
N GLU A 130 3.43 13.74 16.98
CA GLU A 130 3.37 12.40 17.61
C GLU A 130 3.20 11.29 16.57
N LEU A 131 2.36 11.52 15.55
CA LEU A 131 2.14 10.57 14.45
C LEU A 131 3.40 10.41 13.59
N LYS A 132 4.13 11.51 13.30
CA LYS A 132 5.44 11.45 12.64
C LYS A 132 6.43 10.64 13.47
N MET A 133 6.47 10.84 14.79
CA MET A 133 7.38 10.10 15.67
C MET A 133 7.07 8.61 15.71
N MET A 134 5.79 8.22 15.71
CA MET A 134 5.38 6.82 15.57
C MET A 134 5.84 6.22 14.24
N VAL A 135 5.61 6.93 13.12
CA VAL A 135 6.04 6.49 11.78
C VAL A 135 7.57 6.38 11.71
N LEU A 136 8.31 7.37 12.22
CA LEU A 136 9.77 7.33 12.28
C LEU A 136 10.27 6.17 13.14
N GLY A 137 9.58 5.84 14.24
CA GLY A 137 9.85 4.66 15.04
C GLY A 137 9.71 3.36 14.24
N VAL A 138 8.63 3.22 13.46
CA VAL A 138 8.42 2.07 12.57
C VAL A 138 9.50 2.00 11.48
N VAL A 139 9.80 3.13 10.84
CA VAL A 139 10.84 3.22 9.79
C VAL A 139 12.21 2.85 10.35
N SER A 140 12.52 3.27 11.58
CA SER A 140 13.76 2.88 12.28
C SER A 140 13.83 1.36 12.49
N GLY A 141 12.71 0.74 12.85
CA GLY A 141 12.58 -0.72 12.98
C GLY A 141 12.57 -1.49 11.65
N MET A 142 12.44 -0.81 10.50
CA MET A 142 12.22 -1.44 9.20
C MET A 142 13.35 -2.38 8.78
N ARG A 143 14.59 -2.11 9.19
CA ARG A 143 15.73 -3.01 8.97
C ARG A 143 15.54 -4.35 9.67
N VAL A 144 15.07 -4.34 10.91
CA VAL A 144 14.84 -5.57 11.69
C VAL A 144 13.65 -6.33 11.12
N LEU A 145 12.57 -5.62 10.80
CA LEU A 145 11.39 -6.21 10.15
C LEU A 145 11.76 -6.85 8.81
N PHE A 146 12.63 -6.22 8.02
CA PHE A 146 13.11 -6.78 6.76
C PHE A 146 13.83 -8.12 6.98
N TRP A 147 14.76 -8.20 7.93
CA TRP A 147 15.43 -9.46 8.26
C TRP A 147 14.46 -10.52 8.83
N ALA A 148 13.49 -10.12 9.63
CA ALA A 148 12.43 -11.02 10.11
C ALA A 148 11.60 -11.59 8.95
N MET A 149 11.24 -10.77 7.96
CA MET A 149 10.55 -11.21 6.74
C MET A 149 11.40 -12.18 5.92
N VAL A 150 12.71 -11.93 5.78
CA VAL A 150 13.64 -12.85 5.11
C VAL A 150 13.68 -14.21 5.82
N LEU A 151 13.81 -14.22 7.15
CA LEU A 151 13.80 -15.46 7.93
C LEU A 151 12.48 -16.22 7.79
N LEU A 152 11.34 -15.50 7.83
CA LEU A 152 10.02 -16.10 7.64
C LEU A 152 9.90 -16.78 6.27
N ILE A 153 10.38 -16.13 5.19
CA ILE A 153 10.39 -16.70 3.84
C ILE A 153 11.24 -17.98 3.77
N VAL A 154 12.41 -17.99 4.41
CA VAL A 154 13.29 -19.18 4.45
C VAL A 154 12.59 -20.34 5.16
N ILE A 155 11.93 -20.08 6.29
CA ILE A 155 11.18 -21.11 7.02
C ILE A 155 10.07 -21.66 6.12
N ILE A 156 9.21 -20.80 5.56
CA ILE A 156 8.11 -21.21 4.68
C ILE A 156 8.61 -22.03 3.48
N TYR A 157 9.74 -21.63 2.88
CA TYR A 157 10.35 -22.36 1.77
C TYR A 157 10.80 -23.77 2.18
N THR A 158 11.57 -23.88 3.27
CA THR A 158 12.09 -25.18 3.73
C THR A 158 10.95 -26.13 4.14
N THR A 159 9.95 -25.63 4.87
CA THR A 159 8.77 -26.43 5.25
C THR A 159 7.88 -26.75 4.05
N GLY A 160 7.77 -25.85 3.06
CA GLY A 160 7.01 -26.07 1.83
C GLY A 160 7.61 -27.17 0.96
N VAL A 161 8.94 -27.16 0.81
CA VAL A 161 9.66 -28.24 0.11
C VAL A 161 9.53 -29.57 0.86
N ALA A 162 9.62 -29.55 2.20
CA ALA A 162 9.41 -30.75 3.01
C ALA A 162 7.98 -31.29 2.88
N ALA A 163 6.96 -30.44 2.96
CA ALA A 163 5.56 -30.80 2.81
C ALA A 163 5.25 -31.37 1.43
N LYS A 164 5.82 -30.76 0.36
CA LYS A 164 5.76 -31.34 -0.98
C LYS A 164 6.33 -32.76 -1.03
N ASN A 165 7.51 -32.97 -0.45
CA ASN A 165 8.18 -34.26 -0.50
C ASN A 165 7.46 -35.35 0.31
N MET A 166 6.77 -34.98 1.39
CA MET A 166 6.06 -35.94 2.27
C MET A 166 4.62 -36.20 1.85
N ILE A 167 3.90 -35.16 1.40
CA ILE A 167 2.43 -35.16 1.27
C ILE A 167 1.99 -34.90 -0.18
N GLY A 168 2.89 -34.37 -1.03
CA GLY A 168 2.54 -33.93 -2.40
C GLY A 168 2.09 -35.01 -3.37
N GLN A 169 2.19 -36.30 -3.00
CA GLN A 169 1.59 -37.41 -3.76
C GLN A 169 0.12 -37.65 -3.43
N HIS A 170 -0.29 -37.34 -2.19
CA HIS A 170 -1.65 -37.60 -1.71
C HIS A 170 -2.55 -36.37 -1.85
N GLU A 171 -1.96 -35.17 -1.73
CA GLU A 171 -2.73 -33.92 -1.78
C GLU A 171 -2.29 -33.02 -2.96
N PRO A 172 -3.25 -32.57 -3.81
CA PRO A 172 -2.93 -31.69 -4.93
C PRO A 172 -2.44 -30.30 -4.46
N GLU A 173 -2.80 -29.87 -3.25
CA GLU A 173 -2.33 -28.61 -2.64
C GLU A 173 -0.81 -28.57 -2.45
N PHE A 174 -0.19 -29.73 -2.18
CA PHE A 174 1.24 -29.84 -1.92
C PHE A 174 2.04 -30.36 -3.13
N ARG A 175 1.43 -30.42 -4.32
CA ARG A 175 2.09 -30.97 -5.52
C ARG A 175 3.24 -30.09 -6.01
N ASP A 176 3.01 -28.78 -6.01
CA ASP A 176 3.96 -27.77 -6.47
C ASP A 176 4.48 -26.93 -5.30
N VAL A 177 5.75 -26.53 -5.37
CA VAL A 177 6.42 -25.76 -4.30
C VAL A 177 5.71 -24.43 -4.01
N PRO A 178 5.28 -23.63 -5.00
CA PRO A 178 4.56 -22.38 -4.73
C PRO A 178 3.22 -22.59 -4.03
N SER A 179 2.49 -23.64 -4.39
CA SER A 179 1.20 -24.00 -3.77
C SER A 179 1.39 -24.46 -2.32
N ALA A 180 2.40 -25.28 -2.06
CA ALA A 180 2.78 -25.70 -0.71
C ALA A 180 3.22 -24.51 0.16
N MET A 181 4.02 -23.59 -0.39
CA MET A 181 4.46 -22.38 0.31
C MET A 181 3.30 -21.45 0.65
N PHE A 182 2.35 -21.24 -0.27
CA PHE A 182 1.18 -20.42 -0.02
C PHE A 182 0.28 -21.02 1.07
N SER A 183 0.08 -22.32 1.04
CA SER A 183 -0.72 -23.04 2.06
C SER A 183 -0.08 -22.92 3.44
N ILE A 184 1.24 -23.04 3.54
CA ILE A 184 1.98 -22.85 4.81
C ILE A 184 1.95 -21.38 5.26
N PHE A 185 2.03 -20.42 4.34
CA PHE A 185 1.89 -19.02 4.67
C PHE A 185 0.49 -18.72 5.26
N ARG A 186 -0.58 -19.24 4.64
CA ARG A 186 -1.95 -19.18 5.20
C ARG A 186 -2.02 -19.80 6.59
N CYS A 187 -1.38 -20.94 6.79
CA CYS A 187 -1.30 -21.57 8.12
C CYS A 187 -0.66 -20.66 9.18
N PHE A 188 0.31 -19.83 8.80
CA PHE A 188 0.96 -18.90 9.71
C PHE A 188 0.12 -17.65 10.03
N THR A 189 -0.72 -17.19 9.09
CA THR A 189 -1.44 -15.90 9.20
C THR A 189 -2.92 -16.02 9.56
N ASP A 190 -3.61 -17.03 9.05
CA ASP A 190 -5.08 -17.13 9.05
C ASP A 190 -5.57 -18.44 9.72
N GLY A 191 -4.82 -19.52 9.57
CA GLY A 191 -5.15 -20.83 10.14
C GLY A 191 -4.76 -22.00 9.23
N CYS A 192 -4.64 -23.18 9.82
CA CYS A 192 -4.11 -24.39 9.16
C CYS A 192 -5.25 -25.32 8.70
N ASP A 193 -6.06 -24.85 7.74
CA ASP A 193 -7.17 -25.57 7.11
C ASP A 193 -6.85 -25.90 5.65
N ALA A 194 -7.20 -27.10 5.20
CA ALA A 194 -7.19 -27.44 3.77
C ALA A 194 -8.38 -26.75 3.06
N TYR A 195 -8.35 -26.60 1.74
CA TYR A 195 -9.43 -25.93 0.98
C TYR A 195 -10.80 -26.60 1.15
N ASP A 196 -10.83 -27.85 1.61
CA ASP A 196 -12.04 -28.61 1.95
C ASP A 196 -12.58 -28.34 3.38
N GLY A 197 -11.89 -27.49 4.15
CA GLY A 197 -12.23 -27.14 5.53
C GLY A 197 -11.76 -28.14 6.58
N THR A 198 -11.01 -29.18 6.20
CA THR A 198 -10.46 -30.14 7.15
C THR A 198 -9.15 -29.63 7.76
N PRO A 199 -8.92 -29.76 9.07
CA PRO A 199 -7.71 -29.27 9.69
C PRO A 199 -6.50 -30.13 9.27
N LEU A 200 -5.43 -29.49 8.81
CA LEU A 200 -4.21 -30.17 8.35
C LEU A 200 -3.58 -31.06 9.42
N THR A 201 -3.87 -30.80 10.70
CA THR A 201 -3.44 -31.64 11.82
C THR A 201 -3.95 -33.06 11.66
N VAL A 202 -5.16 -33.26 11.13
CA VAL A 202 -5.75 -34.59 10.90
C VAL A 202 -4.87 -35.35 9.92
N TYR A 203 -4.54 -34.79 8.76
CA TYR A 203 -3.67 -35.43 7.78
C TYR A 203 -2.25 -35.71 8.29
N ALA A 204 -1.68 -34.80 9.09
CA ALA A 204 -0.39 -35.02 9.75
C ALA A 204 -0.45 -36.20 10.74
N THR A 205 -1.51 -36.33 11.55
CA THR A 205 -1.71 -37.51 12.40
C THR A 205 -1.98 -38.79 11.61
N THR A 206 -2.75 -38.73 10.51
CA THR A 206 -3.03 -39.91 9.68
C THR A 206 -1.76 -40.42 8.99
N MET A 207 -0.86 -39.54 8.57
CA MET A 207 0.45 -39.92 8.03
C MET A 207 1.43 -40.39 9.11
N ALA A 208 1.45 -39.78 10.30
CA ALA A 208 2.23 -40.29 11.42
C ALA A 208 1.76 -41.70 11.84
N PHE A 209 0.44 -41.93 11.83
CA PHE A 209 -0.15 -43.23 12.09
C PHE A 209 0.15 -44.23 10.96
N SER A 210 0.00 -43.84 9.69
CA SER A 210 0.31 -44.68 8.52
C SER A 210 1.79 -45.09 8.47
N SER A 211 2.71 -44.16 8.71
CA SER A 211 4.15 -44.46 8.80
C SER A 211 4.51 -45.36 9.98
N SER A 212 3.80 -45.26 11.11
CA SER A 212 3.96 -46.19 12.24
C SER A 212 3.46 -47.60 11.91
N HIS A 213 2.35 -47.72 11.17
CA HIS A 213 1.76 -49.00 10.76
C HIS A 213 2.61 -49.73 9.69
N LEU A 214 3.11 -49.00 8.70
CA LEU A 214 4.07 -49.51 7.70
C LEU A 214 5.38 -49.95 8.36
N GLY A 215 5.83 -49.24 9.40
CA GLY A 215 7.00 -49.61 10.20
C GLY A 215 6.81 -50.89 11.02
N THR A 216 5.59 -51.21 11.44
CA THR A 216 5.26 -52.47 12.13
C THR A 216 5.08 -53.65 11.18
N GLU A 217 4.39 -53.47 10.05
CA GLU A 217 4.21 -54.54 9.05
C GLU A 217 5.54 -54.97 8.41
N SER A 218 6.44 -54.02 8.11
CA SER A 218 7.78 -54.32 7.60
C SER A 218 8.64 -55.13 8.59
N LYS A 219 8.53 -54.86 9.89
CA LYS A 219 9.24 -55.61 10.94
C LYS A 219 8.64 -57.01 11.16
N GLU A 220 7.35 -57.19 10.91
CA GLU A 220 6.66 -58.47 11.05
C GLU A 220 6.94 -59.39 9.84
N GLN A 221 6.92 -58.86 8.62
CA GLN A 221 7.33 -59.60 7.40
C GLN A 221 8.81 -59.98 7.40
N ALA A 222 9.70 -59.14 7.94
CA ALA A 222 11.12 -59.47 8.08
C ALA A 222 11.37 -60.60 9.10
N ARG A 223 10.47 -60.78 10.09
CA ARG A 223 10.56 -61.85 11.09
C ARG A 223 10.08 -63.20 10.56
N ILE A 224 9.13 -63.21 9.62
CA ILE A 224 8.55 -64.42 9.01
C ILE A 224 9.44 -64.98 7.89
N SER A 225 10.33 -64.16 7.31
CA SER A 225 11.21 -64.54 6.18
C SER A 225 12.58 -65.12 6.58
N MET A 226 12.90 -65.25 7.88
CA MET A 226 14.13 -65.92 8.30
C MET A 226 13.95 -67.45 8.31
N PRO A 227 14.64 -68.21 7.45
CA PRO A 227 14.60 -69.66 7.50
C PRO A 227 15.34 -70.14 8.76
N GLY A 228 14.62 -70.85 9.63
CA GLY A 228 15.20 -71.71 10.66
C GLY A 228 15.62 -73.05 10.09
#